data_AF-A0A6H1MVN6-F1
#
_entry.id   AF-A0A6H1MVN6-F1
#
_cell.length_a   1.000
_cell.length_b   1.000
_cell.length_c   1.000
_cell.angle_alpha   90.00
_cell.angle_beta   90.00
_cell.angle_gamma   90.00
#
_symmetry.space_group_name_H-M   'P 1'
#
loop_
_entity.id
_entity.type
_entity.pdbx_description
1 polymer ?
#
loop_
_entity_poly.entity_id
_entity_poly.type
_entity_poly.pdbx_seq_one_letter_code
_entity_poly.pdbx_strand_id
1 'polypeptide(L)'
;MGTSPEEPALPLIIVHAEAAASARRRVSDLLEAAGARPGEVQHLLAVIEAGAVEGAHAEAAEDTQVPTGSSDEFGEGWLAAVQAVTSRLTHIADRTVRQARATAAAPKSPLAASSPPARRSPTAVDAVGEEQVHRVLEAAERIFVSLTGYTGYDRDLSEDILAVVLKAVSAEQQDGYVRQLEAFAEAYRERLVKLYSRYGPGGTSADESRCYLTHQPESVVVCERLDTVPLWLDGVWNDEIDAELTLERFTKYWRFGL
;
A
#
# COMPACT_ATOMS: atom_id res chain seq x y z
N MET A 1 26.27 12.55 -34.35
CA MET A 1 24.83 12.57 -34.03
C MET A 1 24.40 11.13 -33.88
N GLY A 2 24.49 10.59 -32.67
CA GLY A 2 24.04 9.25 -32.34
C GLY A 2 22.58 9.31 -31.92
N THR A 3 21.73 8.60 -32.65
CA THR A 3 20.32 8.38 -32.30
C THR A 3 20.26 7.46 -31.08
N SER A 4 19.74 7.96 -29.96
CA SER A 4 19.41 7.10 -28.81
C SER A 4 18.38 6.04 -29.24
N PRO A 5 18.52 4.77 -28.80
CA PRO A 5 17.52 3.76 -29.05
C PRO A 5 16.28 4.09 -28.20
N GLU A 6 15.15 4.20 -28.89
CA GLU A 6 13.82 4.33 -28.29
C GLU A 6 13.51 3.02 -27.54
N GLU A 7 13.39 3.06 -26.21
CA GLU A 7 12.96 1.91 -25.42
C GLU A 7 11.56 1.48 -25.88
N PRO A 8 11.35 0.20 -26.24
CA PRO A 8 10.04 -0.28 -26.65
C PRO A 8 9.10 -0.26 -25.43
N ALA A 9 8.10 0.61 -25.47
CA ALA A 9 7.01 0.64 -24.51
C ALA A 9 6.35 -0.76 -24.45
N LEU A 10 6.48 -1.42 -23.30
CA LEU A 10 5.86 -2.73 -23.07
C LEU A 10 4.34 -2.61 -23.26
N PRO A 11 3.71 -3.52 -24.04
CA PRO A 11 2.28 -3.48 -24.26
C PRO A 11 1.54 -3.67 -22.93
N LEU A 12 0.82 -2.63 -22.54
CA LEU A 12 -0.04 -2.61 -21.36
C LEU A 12 -1.11 -3.70 -21.44
N ILE A 13 -1.25 -4.52 -20.39
CA ILE A 13 -2.37 -5.47 -20.16
C ILE A 13 -3.70 -4.70 -19.90
N ILE A 14 -3.86 -3.48 -20.41
CA ILE A 14 -5.06 -2.65 -20.21
C ILE A 14 -6.25 -3.17 -21.03
N VAL A 15 -6.02 -4.03 -22.03
CA VAL A 15 -7.07 -4.46 -22.98
C VAL A 15 -8.17 -5.31 -22.33
N HIS A 16 -7.93 -5.95 -21.17
CA HIS A 16 -8.88 -6.88 -20.57
C HIS A 16 -9.38 -6.51 -19.17
N ALA A 17 -8.84 -5.46 -18.53
CA ALA A 17 -9.17 -5.10 -17.16
C ALA A 17 -10.66 -4.75 -16.97
N GLU A 18 -11.20 -3.89 -17.84
CA GLU A 18 -12.62 -3.48 -17.78
C GLU A 18 -13.57 -4.65 -18.10
N ALA A 19 -13.20 -5.48 -19.09
CA ALA A 19 -13.96 -6.68 -19.45
C ALA A 19 -13.99 -7.70 -18.30
N ALA A 20 -12.86 -7.92 -17.63
CA ALA A 20 -12.76 -8.80 -16.47
C ALA A 20 -13.60 -8.28 -15.29
N ALA A 21 -13.54 -6.98 -14.98
CA ALA A 21 -14.35 -6.38 -13.93
C ALA A 21 -15.86 -6.50 -14.21
N SER A 22 -16.28 -6.26 -15.45
CA SER A 22 -17.67 -6.42 -15.88
C SER A 22 -18.15 -7.87 -15.80
N ALA A 23 -17.33 -8.82 -16.27
CA ALA A 23 -17.61 -10.25 -16.20
C ALA A 23 -17.73 -10.73 -14.74
N ARG A 24 -16.79 -10.32 -13.87
CA ARG A 24 -16.80 -10.65 -12.44
C ARG A 24 -18.09 -10.18 -11.75
N ARG A 25 -18.51 -8.93 -12.00
CA ARG A 25 -19.76 -8.38 -11.45
C ARG A 25 -20.96 -9.21 -11.90
N ARG A 26 -21.05 -9.50 -13.20
CA ARG A 26 -22.17 -10.26 -13.76
C ARG A 26 -22.23 -11.70 -13.25
N VAL A 27 -21.09 -12.36 -13.04
CA VAL A 27 -21.04 -13.70 -12.43
C VAL A 27 -21.47 -13.63 -10.96
N SER A 28 -21.05 -12.60 -10.22
CA SER A 28 -21.49 -12.39 -8.84
C SER A 28 -23.00 -12.25 -8.74
N ASP A 29 -23.59 -11.38 -9.57
CA ASP A 29 -25.04 -11.13 -9.61
C ASP A 29 -25.83 -12.41 -9.93
N LEU A 30 -25.34 -13.23 -10.87
CA LEU A 30 -25.97 -14.49 -11.24
C LEU A 30 -25.93 -15.53 -10.11
N LEU A 31 -24.80 -15.64 -9.40
CA LEU A 31 -24.65 -16.59 -8.30
C LEU A 31 -25.48 -16.16 -7.08
N GLU A 32 -25.53 -14.86 -6.78
CA GLU A 32 -26.40 -14.32 -5.74
C GLU A 32 -27.88 -14.51 -6.07
N ALA A 33 -28.28 -14.29 -7.33
CA ALA A 33 -29.64 -14.57 -7.79
C ALA A 33 -30.02 -16.06 -7.70
N ALA A 34 -29.03 -16.96 -7.80
CA ALA A 34 -29.18 -18.40 -7.58
C ALA A 34 -29.19 -18.80 -6.08
N GLY A 35 -29.07 -17.84 -5.16
CA GLY A 35 -29.12 -18.06 -3.71
C GLY A 35 -27.76 -18.35 -3.06
N ALA A 36 -26.65 -18.17 -3.78
CA ALA A 36 -25.32 -18.27 -3.19
C ALA A 36 -25.07 -17.10 -2.22
N ARG A 37 -24.33 -17.36 -1.13
CA ARG A 37 -24.01 -16.31 -0.16
C ARG A 37 -22.93 -15.38 -0.73
N PRO A 38 -23.01 -14.05 -0.56
CA PRO A 38 -22.01 -13.13 -1.12
C PRO A 38 -20.55 -13.46 -0.75
N GLY A 39 -20.29 -13.87 0.49
CA GLY A 39 -18.95 -14.29 0.92
C GLY A 39 -18.46 -15.58 0.25
N GLU A 40 -19.37 -16.49 -0.09
CA GLU A 40 -19.07 -17.73 -0.81
C GLU A 40 -18.80 -17.46 -2.30
N VAL A 41 -19.57 -16.55 -2.90
CA VAL A 41 -19.36 -16.05 -4.27
C VAL A 41 -18.00 -15.36 -4.40
N GLN A 42 -17.66 -14.48 -3.46
CA GLN A 42 -16.36 -13.81 -3.42
C GLN A 42 -15.21 -14.80 -3.27
N HIS A 43 -15.38 -15.84 -2.45
CA HIS A 43 -14.37 -16.88 -2.29
C HIS A 43 -14.13 -17.67 -3.59
N LEU A 44 -15.20 -18.09 -4.28
CA LEU A 44 -15.10 -18.83 -5.54
C LEU A 44 -14.44 -18.00 -6.64
N LEU A 45 -14.82 -16.73 -6.78
CA LEU A 45 -14.21 -15.82 -7.74
C LEU A 45 -12.71 -15.61 -7.45
N ALA A 46 -12.34 -15.43 -6.19
CA ALA A 46 -10.95 -15.28 -5.79
C ALA A 46 -10.09 -16.53 -6.07
N VAL A 47 -10.66 -17.74 -5.93
CA VAL A 47 -9.97 -18.99 -6.28
C VAL A 47 -9.75 -19.10 -7.79
N ILE A 48 -10.74 -18.68 -8.61
CA ILE A 48 -10.61 -18.65 -10.07
C ILE A 48 -9.52 -17.66 -10.50
N GLU A 49 -9.52 -16.46 -9.92
CA GLU A 49 -8.52 -15.43 -10.21
C GLU A 49 -7.11 -15.87 -9.80
N ALA A 50 -6.95 -16.48 -8.63
CA ALA A 50 -5.69 -17.05 -8.19
C ALA A 50 -5.20 -18.17 -9.11
N GLY A 51 -6.09 -19.06 -9.56
CA GLY A 51 -5.73 -20.10 -10.53
C GLY A 51 -5.29 -19.55 -11.89
N ALA A 52 -5.87 -18.44 -12.34
CA ALA A 52 -5.41 -17.75 -13.56
C ALA A 52 -4.00 -17.16 -13.39
N VAL A 53 -3.70 -16.60 -12.22
CA VAL A 53 -2.36 -16.09 -11.87
C VAL A 53 -1.35 -17.22 -11.74
N GLU A 54 -1.74 -18.37 -11.17
CA GLU A 54 -0.90 -19.57 -11.12
C GLU A 54 -0.56 -20.11 -12.52
N GLY A 55 -1.52 -20.06 -13.47
CA GLY A 55 -1.28 -20.40 -14.87
C GLY A 55 -0.26 -19.47 -15.54
N ALA A 56 -0.42 -18.15 -15.36
CA ALA A 56 0.54 -17.16 -15.88
C ALA A 56 1.93 -17.30 -15.23
N HIS A 57 1.97 -17.64 -13.93
CA HIS A 57 3.22 -17.97 -13.24
C HIS A 57 3.91 -19.18 -13.85
N ALA A 58 3.18 -20.25 -14.18
CA ALA A 58 3.77 -21.45 -14.77
C ALA A 58 4.40 -21.16 -16.14
N GLU A 59 3.73 -20.37 -16.99
CA GLU A 59 4.26 -19.94 -18.28
C GLU A 59 5.53 -19.07 -18.13
N ALA A 60 5.52 -18.13 -17.18
CA ALA A 60 6.68 -17.27 -16.90
C ALA A 60 7.86 -18.03 -16.26
N ALA A 61 7.59 -19.05 -15.46
CA ALA A 61 8.60 -19.90 -14.84
C ALA A 61 9.26 -20.88 -15.84
N GLU A 62 8.58 -21.17 -16.95
CA GLU A 62 9.15 -21.98 -18.05
C GLU A 62 10.06 -21.14 -18.97
N ASP A 63 9.85 -19.82 -19.06
CA ASP A 63 10.65 -18.90 -19.88
C ASP A 63 11.84 -18.29 -19.12
N THR A 64 12.75 -19.15 -18.64
CA THR A 64 14.00 -18.73 -17.96
C THR A 64 15.15 -18.49 -18.94
N GLN A 65 14.89 -18.42 -20.24
CA GLN A 65 15.94 -18.43 -21.25
C GLN A 65 16.65 -17.07 -21.29
N VAL A 66 17.91 -17.06 -20.86
CA VAL A 66 18.73 -15.85 -20.89
C VAL A 66 19.01 -15.48 -22.36
N PRO A 67 18.85 -14.20 -22.76
CA PRO A 67 19.14 -13.74 -24.12
C PRO A 67 20.54 -14.14 -24.62
N THR A 68 20.64 -14.70 -25.83
CA THR A 68 21.92 -15.18 -26.39
C THR A 68 22.94 -14.05 -26.56
N GLY A 69 24.16 -14.25 -26.06
CA GLY A 69 25.26 -13.27 -26.15
C GLY A 69 25.37 -12.34 -24.94
N SER A 70 24.61 -12.58 -23.88
CA SER A 70 24.70 -11.86 -22.61
C SER A 70 25.87 -12.35 -21.74
N SER A 71 26.34 -11.47 -20.85
CA SER A 71 27.39 -11.79 -19.87
C SER A 71 26.84 -12.64 -18.72
N ASP A 72 27.73 -13.34 -18.01
CA ASP A 72 27.36 -14.18 -16.87
C ASP A 72 26.65 -13.37 -15.75
N GLU A 73 27.13 -12.16 -15.44
CA GLU A 73 26.49 -11.25 -14.47
C GLU A 73 25.07 -10.83 -14.91
N PHE A 74 24.85 -10.63 -16.22
CA PHE A 74 23.52 -10.34 -16.76
C PHE A 74 22.60 -11.56 -16.65
N GLY A 75 23.13 -12.76 -16.91
CA GLY A 75 22.38 -14.01 -16.76
C GLY A 75 21.93 -14.26 -15.32
N GLU A 76 22.79 -14.00 -14.33
CA GLU A 76 22.43 -14.07 -12.92
C GLU A 76 21.35 -13.03 -12.54
N GLY A 77 21.50 -11.78 -13.00
CA GLY A 77 20.50 -10.73 -12.79
C GLY A 77 19.15 -11.06 -13.44
N TRP A 78 19.16 -11.63 -14.65
CA TRP A 78 17.97 -12.06 -15.37
C TRP A 78 17.21 -13.17 -14.62
N LEU A 79 17.93 -14.21 -14.18
CA LEU A 79 17.34 -15.30 -13.42
C LEU A 79 16.77 -14.82 -12.07
N ALA A 80 17.48 -13.92 -11.38
CA ALA A 80 16.98 -13.32 -10.15
C ALA A 80 15.71 -12.48 -10.39
N ALA A 81 15.64 -11.76 -11.51
CA ALA A 81 14.45 -10.99 -11.88
C ALA A 81 13.26 -11.89 -12.22
N VAL A 82 13.46 -12.95 -13.01
CA VAL A 82 12.41 -13.94 -13.32
C VAL A 82 11.92 -14.61 -12.03
N GLN A 83 12.81 -14.97 -11.11
CA GLN A 83 12.45 -15.53 -9.82
C GLN A 83 11.67 -14.54 -8.94
N ALA A 84 12.02 -13.25 -8.96
CA ALA A 84 11.28 -12.22 -8.23
C ALA A 84 9.86 -12.03 -8.79
N VAL A 85 9.70 -11.97 -10.11
CA VAL A 85 8.40 -11.81 -10.78
C VAL A 85 7.50 -13.02 -10.53
N THR A 86 8.03 -14.23 -10.68
CA THR A 86 7.29 -15.47 -10.40
C THR A 86 6.87 -15.56 -8.93
N SER A 87 7.78 -15.26 -8.00
CA SER A 87 7.44 -15.19 -6.56
C SER A 87 6.34 -14.17 -6.27
N ARG A 88 6.34 -13.02 -6.96
CA ARG A 88 5.31 -11.98 -6.84
C ARG A 88 3.95 -12.46 -7.34
N LEU A 89 3.90 -13.17 -8.46
CA LEU A 89 2.65 -13.74 -8.99
C LEU A 89 2.04 -14.76 -8.00
N THR A 90 2.85 -15.67 -7.46
CA THR A 90 2.40 -16.60 -6.41
C THR A 90 1.86 -15.87 -5.18
N HIS A 91 2.56 -14.81 -4.74
CA HIS A 91 2.12 -14.02 -3.60
C HIS A 91 0.78 -13.32 -3.85
N ILE A 92 0.56 -12.76 -5.05
CA ILE A 92 -0.70 -12.12 -5.44
C ILE A 92 -1.85 -13.14 -5.44
N ALA A 93 -1.62 -14.36 -5.93
CA ALA A 93 -2.60 -15.45 -5.90
C ALA A 93 -2.98 -15.82 -4.45
N ASP A 94 -1.99 -16.06 -3.59
CA ASP A 94 -2.19 -16.41 -2.18
C ASP A 94 -2.89 -15.31 -1.37
N ARG A 95 -2.56 -14.04 -1.66
CA ARG A 95 -3.19 -12.88 -1.01
C ARG A 95 -4.67 -12.79 -1.38
N THR A 96 -4.99 -12.91 -2.66
CA THR A 96 -6.36 -12.83 -3.20
C THR A 96 -7.26 -13.89 -2.54
N VAL A 97 -6.77 -15.13 -2.43
CA VAL A 97 -7.51 -16.23 -1.77
C VAL A 97 -7.67 -16.00 -0.27
N ARG A 98 -6.63 -15.55 0.43
CA ARG A 98 -6.69 -15.29 1.88
C ARG A 98 -7.66 -14.17 2.23
N GLN A 99 -7.66 -13.07 1.47
CA GLN A 99 -8.56 -11.94 1.68
C GLN A 99 -10.02 -12.36 1.49
N ALA A 100 -10.33 -13.12 0.44
CA ALA A 100 -11.68 -13.62 0.20
C ALA A 100 -12.16 -14.62 1.28
N ARG A 101 -11.26 -15.48 1.79
CA ARG A 101 -11.57 -16.38 2.92
C ARG A 101 -11.86 -15.61 4.20
N ALA A 102 -11.10 -14.56 4.50
CA ALA A 102 -11.32 -13.74 5.68
C ALA A 102 -12.70 -13.05 5.62
N THR A 103 -13.09 -12.53 4.45
CA THR A 103 -14.40 -11.93 4.24
C THR A 103 -15.54 -12.96 4.34
N ALA A 104 -15.32 -14.19 3.87
CA ALA A 104 -16.29 -15.28 3.98
C ALA A 104 -16.44 -15.82 5.43
N ALA A 105 -15.40 -15.71 6.25
CA ALA A 105 -15.36 -16.23 7.63
C ALA A 105 -15.88 -15.25 8.69
N ALA A 106 -16.17 -13.99 8.34
CA ALA A 106 -16.66 -13.00 9.30
C ALA A 106 -18.02 -13.42 9.90
N PRO A 107 -18.14 -13.56 11.24
CA PRO A 107 -19.38 -14.01 11.86
C PRO A 107 -20.47 -12.94 11.80
N LYS A 108 -21.68 -13.33 11.40
CA LYS A 108 -22.89 -12.52 11.60
C LYS A 108 -23.17 -12.43 13.10
N SER A 109 -22.99 -11.27 13.70
CA SER A 109 -23.47 -11.02 15.07
C SER A 109 -24.87 -10.41 15.02
N PRO A 110 -25.91 -11.07 15.55
CA PRO A 110 -27.21 -10.46 15.79
C PRO A 110 -27.36 -10.18 17.29
N LEU A 111 -27.48 -8.92 17.70
CA LEU A 111 -28.22 -8.56 18.92
C LEU A 111 -28.45 -7.04 18.97
N ALA A 112 -29.72 -6.68 18.82
CA ALA A 112 -30.25 -5.38 19.16
C ALA A 112 -30.50 -5.31 20.67
N ALA A 113 -29.93 -4.31 21.34
CA ALA A 113 -30.55 -3.59 22.46
C ALA A 113 -29.70 -2.37 22.85
N SER A 114 -30.31 -1.19 22.71
CA SER A 114 -29.95 0.12 23.28
C SER A 114 -28.54 0.65 23.02
N SER A 115 -28.36 1.32 21.88
CA SER A 115 -27.20 2.19 21.61
C SER A 115 -27.40 3.59 22.21
N PRO A 116 -26.38 4.15 22.91
CA PRO A 116 -26.13 5.61 22.96
C PRO A 116 -25.89 6.14 21.54
N PRO A 117 -25.90 7.47 21.28
CA PRO A 117 -25.93 7.99 19.90
C PRO A 117 -24.78 7.38 19.09
N ALA A 118 -25.15 6.79 17.95
CA ALA A 118 -24.28 6.06 17.06
C ALA A 118 -23.01 6.87 16.79
N ARG A 119 -21.85 6.32 17.18
CA ARG A 119 -20.59 6.69 16.52
C ARG A 119 -20.80 6.33 15.06
N ARG A 120 -20.99 7.34 14.21
CA ARG A 120 -21.02 7.14 12.76
C ARG A 120 -19.71 6.47 12.39
N SER A 121 -19.78 5.38 11.61
CA SER A 121 -18.58 4.82 11.01
C SER A 121 -17.84 5.92 10.26
N PRO A 122 -16.50 5.99 10.32
CA PRO A 122 -15.74 7.01 9.61
C PRO A 122 -16.11 7.03 8.12
N THR A 123 -16.39 8.21 7.58
CA THR A 123 -16.73 8.35 6.16
C THR A 123 -15.46 8.24 5.32
N ALA A 124 -15.44 7.30 4.37
CA ALA A 124 -14.33 7.14 3.45
C ALA A 124 -14.22 8.34 2.49
N VAL A 125 -12.99 8.64 2.08
CA VAL A 125 -12.69 9.73 1.15
C VAL A 125 -12.07 9.14 -0.10
N ASP A 126 -12.71 9.33 -1.25
CA ASP A 126 -12.23 8.77 -2.54
C ASP A 126 -11.05 9.57 -3.11
N ALA A 127 -11.03 10.89 -2.88
CA ALA A 127 -9.98 11.80 -3.31
C ALA A 127 -9.80 12.95 -2.31
N VAL A 128 -8.54 13.31 -2.05
CA VAL A 128 -8.16 14.40 -1.15
C VAL A 128 -7.78 15.60 -2.02
N GLY A 129 -8.30 16.78 -1.68
CA GLY A 129 -7.99 18.01 -2.44
C GLY A 129 -6.51 18.40 -2.28
N GLU A 130 -5.90 18.90 -3.36
CA GLU A 130 -4.48 19.32 -3.40
C GLU A 130 -4.11 20.29 -2.26
N GLU A 131 -4.99 21.25 -1.97
CA GLU A 131 -4.80 22.20 -0.85
C GLU A 131 -4.66 21.48 0.50
N GLN A 132 -5.43 20.41 0.72
CA GLN A 132 -5.33 19.63 1.95
C GLN A 132 -4.02 18.85 2.01
N VAL A 133 -3.59 18.25 0.90
CA VAL A 133 -2.29 17.57 0.79
C VAL A 133 -1.16 18.54 1.13
N HIS A 134 -1.18 19.73 0.53
CA HIS A 134 -0.15 20.75 0.74
C HIS A 134 -0.09 21.23 2.20
N ARG A 135 -1.25 21.56 2.81
CA ARG A 135 -1.30 21.99 4.22
C ARG A 135 -0.78 20.92 5.18
N VAL A 136 -1.09 19.65 4.92
CA VAL A 136 -0.59 18.54 5.74
C VAL A 136 0.90 18.33 5.52
N LEU A 137 1.38 18.41 4.28
CA LEU A 137 2.80 18.28 3.96
C LEU A 137 3.62 19.35 4.67
N GLU A 138 3.24 20.63 4.58
CA GLU A 138 3.95 21.72 5.27
C GLU A 138 4.06 21.50 6.79
N ALA A 139 3.01 20.95 7.40
CA ALA A 139 3.02 20.61 8.82
C ALA A 139 3.94 19.41 9.11
N ALA A 140 3.87 18.36 8.29
CA ALA A 140 4.70 17.18 8.40
C ALA A 140 6.19 17.52 8.20
N GLU A 141 6.53 18.37 7.22
CA GLU A 141 7.87 18.90 6.98
C GLU A 141 8.40 19.64 8.19
N ARG A 142 7.62 20.58 8.75
CA ARG A 142 8.03 21.34 9.92
C ARG A 142 8.34 20.44 11.11
N ILE A 143 7.47 19.45 11.35
CA ILE A 143 7.66 18.47 12.42
C ILE A 143 8.92 17.64 12.15
N PHE A 144 9.03 17.03 10.97
CA PHE A 144 10.13 16.16 10.60
C PHE A 144 11.48 16.89 10.67
N VAL A 145 11.60 18.07 10.06
CA VAL A 145 12.81 18.91 10.11
C VAL A 145 13.15 19.30 11.55
N SER A 146 12.15 19.58 12.40
CA SER A 146 12.42 19.90 13.81
C SER A 146 12.98 18.72 14.61
N LEU A 147 12.70 17.48 14.18
CA LEU A 147 13.14 16.26 14.84
C LEU A 147 14.48 15.74 14.31
N THR A 148 14.73 15.92 13.01
CA THR A 148 15.88 15.32 12.30
C THR A 148 16.94 16.33 11.87
N GLY A 149 16.56 17.60 11.69
CA GLY A 149 17.39 18.62 11.04
C GLY A 149 17.61 18.38 9.54
N TYR A 150 16.99 17.37 8.95
CA TYR A 150 17.21 16.95 7.57
C TYR A 150 16.24 17.64 6.60
N THR A 151 16.77 18.25 5.54
CA THR A 151 15.98 18.95 4.51
C THR A 151 16.21 18.39 3.10
N GLY A 152 16.92 17.25 2.96
CA GLY A 152 17.23 16.63 1.68
C GLY A 152 16.21 15.57 1.22
N TYR A 153 14.96 15.69 1.67
CA TYR A 153 13.89 14.75 1.35
C TYR A 153 13.29 15.04 -0.03
N ASP A 154 12.55 14.07 -0.58
CA ASP A 154 11.91 14.18 -1.89
C ASP A 154 10.48 14.69 -1.70
N ARG A 155 10.29 15.99 -1.97
CA ARG A 155 9.01 16.65 -1.74
C ARG A 155 7.93 16.14 -2.69
N ASP A 156 8.26 15.86 -3.95
CA ASP A 156 7.28 15.40 -4.94
C ASP A 156 6.78 14.00 -4.56
N LEU A 157 7.69 13.11 -4.16
CA LEU A 157 7.32 11.81 -3.60
C LEU A 157 6.45 11.93 -2.33
N SER A 158 6.76 12.89 -1.47
CA SER A 158 5.99 13.16 -0.25
C SER A 158 4.55 13.59 -0.58
N GLU A 159 4.38 14.45 -1.60
CA GLU A 159 3.06 14.88 -2.09
C GLU A 159 2.25 13.70 -2.63
N ASP A 160 2.87 12.85 -3.46
CA ASP A 160 2.23 11.66 -4.03
C ASP A 160 1.75 10.68 -2.96
N ILE A 161 2.60 10.38 -1.97
CA ILE A 161 2.25 9.45 -0.89
C ILE A 161 1.18 10.04 0.01
N LEU A 162 1.24 11.35 0.32
CA LEU A 162 0.22 11.98 1.15
C LEU A 162 -1.15 12.03 0.48
N ALA A 163 -1.22 12.19 -0.84
CA ALA A 163 -2.48 12.13 -1.58
C ALA A 163 -3.21 10.78 -1.36
N VAL A 164 -2.45 9.70 -1.20
CA VAL A 164 -2.96 8.37 -0.86
C VAL A 164 -3.23 8.24 0.64
N VAL A 165 -2.23 8.46 1.50
CA VAL A 165 -2.33 8.24 2.96
C VAL A 165 -3.47 9.05 3.59
N LEU A 166 -3.77 10.23 3.07
CA LEU A 166 -4.87 11.07 3.55
C LEU A 166 -6.27 10.53 3.25
N LYS A 167 -6.42 9.52 2.38
CA LYS A 167 -7.69 8.78 2.22
C LYS A 167 -8.00 7.92 3.44
N ALA A 168 -6.99 7.61 4.27
CA ALA A 168 -7.17 7.00 5.59
C ALA A 168 -7.46 8.04 6.70
N VAL A 169 -7.79 9.29 6.33
CA VAL A 169 -8.34 10.31 7.23
C VAL A 169 -9.81 10.51 6.84
N SER A 170 -10.71 10.36 7.81
CA SER A 170 -12.14 10.45 7.53
C SER A 170 -12.52 11.86 7.09
N ALA A 171 -13.60 11.99 6.30
CA ALA A 171 -14.07 13.28 5.82
C ALA A 171 -14.29 14.30 6.95
N GLU A 172 -14.74 13.84 8.12
CA GLU A 172 -14.98 14.67 9.30
C GLU A 172 -13.68 15.17 9.96
N GLN A 173 -12.57 14.49 9.73
CA GLN A 173 -11.27 14.81 10.32
C GLN A 173 -10.42 15.71 9.44
N GLN A 174 -10.70 15.78 8.13
CA GLN A 174 -9.88 16.51 7.14
C GLN A 174 -9.60 17.96 7.56
N ASP A 175 -10.63 18.74 7.91
CA ASP A 175 -10.49 20.15 8.30
C ASP A 175 -9.65 20.36 9.57
N GLY A 176 -9.62 19.38 10.48
CA GLY A 176 -8.91 19.44 11.75
C GLY A 176 -7.57 18.70 11.76
N TYR A 177 -7.19 18.05 10.65
CA TYR A 177 -6.15 17.03 10.66
C TYR A 177 -4.76 17.58 10.99
N VAL A 178 -4.41 18.77 10.50
CA VAL A 178 -3.12 19.42 10.81
C VAL A 178 -2.93 19.59 12.32
N ARG A 179 -3.95 20.08 13.03
CA ARG A 179 -3.90 20.22 14.49
C ARG A 179 -3.78 18.88 15.21
N GLN A 180 -4.42 17.84 14.67
CA GLN A 180 -4.30 16.48 15.20
C GLN A 180 -2.88 15.94 15.02
N LEU A 181 -2.28 16.16 13.84
CA LEU A 181 -0.91 15.75 13.54
C LEU A 181 0.11 16.44 14.45
N GLU A 182 -0.03 17.75 14.67
CA GLU A 182 0.82 18.51 15.60
C GLU A 182 0.67 18.01 17.05
N ALA A 183 -0.57 17.73 17.48
CA ALA A 183 -0.82 17.17 18.81
C ALA A 183 -0.24 15.76 18.97
N PHE A 184 -0.32 14.93 17.93
CA PHE A 184 0.34 13.62 17.89
C PHE A 184 1.86 13.77 17.99
N ALA A 185 2.46 14.64 17.17
CA ALA A 185 3.91 14.84 17.16
C ALA A 185 4.44 15.30 18.53
N GLU A 186 3.70 16.13 19.26
CA GLU A 186 4.08 16.54 20.61
C GLU A 186 3.93 15.39 21.61
N ALA A 187 2.81 14.66 21.58
CA ALA A 187 2.57 13.55 22.49
C ALA A 187 3.53 12.36 22.29
N TYR A 188 3.99 12.14 21.05
CA TYR A 188 4.87 11.05 20.67
C TYR A 188 6.31 11.50 20.33
N ARG A 189 6.69 12.73 20.73
CA ARG A 189 7.98 13.36 20.40
C ARG A 189 9.17 12.44 20.70
N GLU A 190 9.25 11.89 21.92
CA GLU A 190 10.35 11.00 22.30
C GLU A 190 10.44 9.75 21.43
N ARG A 191 9.29 9.18 21.06
CA ARG A 191 9.18 7.99 20.23
C ARG A 191 9.65 8.27 18.80
N LEU A 192 9.25 9.42 18.25
CA LEU A 192 9.69 9.89 16.94
C LEU A 192 11.19 10.20 16.92
N VAL A 193 11.74 10.87 17.94
CA VAL A 193 13.19 11.10 18.06
C VAL A 193 13.95 9.76 18.06
N LYS A 194 13.47 8.76 18.81
CA LYS A 194 14.09 7.42 18.81
C LYS A 194 14.02 6.77 17.42
N LEU A 195 12.87 6.83 16.75
CA LEU A 195 12.70 6.31 15.39
C LEU A 195 13.74 6.91 14.43
N TYR A 196 13.81 8.24 14.35
CA TYR A 196 14.68 8.90 13.40
C TYR A 196 16.16 8.83 13.78
N SER A 197 16.50 8.88 15.08
CA SER A 197 17.90 8.70 15.52
C SER A 197 18.46 7.30 15.19
N ARG A 198 17.59 6.29 15.08
CA ARG A 198 17.99 4.93 14.72
C ARG A 198 17.93 4.70 13.21
N TYR A 199 16.84 5.03 12.56
CA TYR A 199 16.57 4.62 11.17
C TYR A 199 16.50 5.77 10.17
N GLY A 200 16.35 7.00 10.64
CA GLY A 200 16.24 8.19 9.80
C GLY A 200 17.60 8.76 9.38
N PRO A 201 17.62 9.97 8.79
CA PRO A 201 18.81 10.59 8.23
C PRO A 201 19.94 10.71 9.26
N GLY A 202 21.11 10.14 8.96
CA GLY A 202 22.26 10.13 9.86
C GLY A 202 22.12 9.23 11.09
N GLY A 203 21.07 8.40 11.15
CA GLY A 203 20.84 7.48 12.25
C GLY A 203 21.77 6.26 12.26
N THR A 204 21.82 5.55 13.41
CA THR A 204 22.75 4.43 13.64
C THR A 204 22.54 3.21 12.73
N SER A 205 21.36 3.12 12.12
CA SER A 205 20.92 2.03 11.23
C SER A 205 20.16 2.60 10.04
N ALA A 206 20.53 3.82 9.61
CA ALA A 206 19.96 4.47 8.45
C ALA A 206 20.23 3.65 7.19
N ASP A 207 19.16 3.30 6.49
CA ASP A 207 19.21 2.61 5.21
C ASP A 207 17.97 3.01 4.39
N GLU A 208 18.10 4.12 3.67
CA GLU A 208 17.05 4.69 2.84
C GLU A 208 16.58 3.71 1.76
N SER A 209 17.51 2.94 1.17
CA SER A 209 17.21 1.93 0.15
C SER A 209 16.26 0.85 0.66
N ARG A 210 16.30 0.58 1.97
CA ARG A 210 15.48 -0.45 2.62
C ARG A 210 14.11 0.05 3.05
N CYS A 211 13.99 1.35 3.38
CA CYS A 211 12.73 1.98 3.75
C CYS A 211 12.82 3.51 3.59
N TYR A 212 12.47 4.01 2.41
CA TYR A 212 12.58 5.44 2.08
C TYR A 212 11.78 6.33 3.05
N LEU A 213 10.64 5.86 3.57
CA LEU A 213 9.80 6.61 4.54
C LEU A 213 10.59 7.13 5.74
N THR A 214 11.65 6.44 6.17
CA THR A 214 12.47 6.90 7.30
C THR A 214 13.16 8.26 7.06
N HIS A 215 13.28 8.67 5.79
CA HIS A 215 13.94 9.90 5.36
C HIS A 215 12.98 10.97 4.83
N GLN A 216 11.67 10.73 4.91
CA GLN A 216 10.64 11.56 4.29
C GLN A 216 9.66 12.14 5.32
N PRO A 217 9.11 13.36 5.12
CA PRO A 217 8.24 14.02 6.08
C PRO A 217 6.88 13.33 6.28
N GLU A 218 6.30 12.71 5.26
CA GLU A 218 5.03 11.98 5.33
C GLU A 218 5.06 10.80 6.31
N SER A 219 6.25 10.35 6.69
CA SER A 219 6.44 9.32 7.72
C SER A 219 5.83 9.69 9.08
N VAL A 220 5.73 10.98 9.41
CA VAL A 220 5.04 11.44 10.62
C VAL A 220 3.54 11.14 10.53
N VAL A 221 2.95 11.35 9.35
CA VAL A 221 1.54 11.05 9.05
C VAL A 221 1.30 9.55 9.07
N VAL A 222 2.20 8.77 8.46
CA VAL A 222 2.13 7.30 8.47
C VAL A 222 2.20 6.75 9.90
N CYS A 223 3.09 7.26 10.76
CA CYS A 223 3.15 6.87 12.18
C CYS A 223 1.82 7.11 12.90
N GLU A 224 1.20 8.27 12.69
CA GLU A 224 -0.06 8.64 13.32
C GLU A 224 -1.21 7.74 12.83
N ARG A 225 -1.27 7.46 11.51
CA ARG A 225 -2.27 6.55 10.92
C ARG A 225 -2.08 5.10 11.38
N LEU A 226 -0.84 4.65 11.57
CA LEU A 226 -0.53 3.30 12.09
C LEU A 226 -0.99 3.09 13.55
N ASP A 227 -1.05 4.16 14.34
CA ASP A 227 -1.52 4.10 15.74
C ASP A 227 -3.04 4.27 15.84
N THR A 228 -3.67 4.99 14.90
CA THR A 228 -5.10 5.32 14.97
C THR A 228 -6.00 4.41 14.12
N VAL A 229 -5.60 4.12 12.89
CA VAL A 229 -6.41 3.38 11.90
C VAL A 229 -5.58 2.40 11.04
N PRO A 230 -4.79 1.50 11.64
CA PRO A 230 -3.81 0.68 10.91
C PRO A 230 -4.39 -0.20 9.80
N LEU A 231 -5.60 -0.74 9.99
CA LEU A 231 -6.25 -1.59 8.98
C LEU A 231 -6.74 -0.78 7.77
N TRP A 232 -7.13 0.48 7.98
CA TRP A 232 -7.57 1.34 6.89
C TRP A 232 -6.37 1.87 6.11
N LEU A 233 -5.31 2.28 6.82
CA LEU A 233 -4.05 2.66 6.18
C LEU A 233 -3.50 1.51 5.32
N ASP A 234 -3.51 0.28 5.83
CA ASP A 234 -3.04 -0.89 5.08
C ASP A 234 -3.87 -1.12 3.80
N GLY A 235 -5.20 -0.96 3.87
CA GLY A 235 -6.06 -1.03 2.67
C GLY A 235 -5.71 0.02 1.62
N VAL A 236 -5.71 1.29 2.03
CA VAL A 236 -5.42 2.44 1.14
C VAL A 236 -4.01 2.35 0.55
N TRP A 237 -3.02 1.96 1.35
CA TRP A 237 -1.63 1.82 0.90
C TRP A 237 -1.49 0.70 -0.13
N ASN A 238 -2.05 -0.48 0.13
CA ASN A 238 -1.91 -1.63 -0.76
C ASN A 238 -2.73 -1.49 -2.06
N ASP A 239 -3.74 -0.63 -2.07
CA ASP A 239 -4.56 -0.35 -3.25
C ASP A 239 -3.87 0.64 -4.22
N GLU A 240 -3.08 1.60 -3.72
CA GLU A 240 -2.60 2.73 -4.53
C GLU A 240 -1.08 2.93 -4.57
N ILE A 241 -0.33 2.39 -3.61
CA ILE A 241 1.13 2.53 -3.57
C ILE A 241 1.78 1.17 -3.85
N ASP A 242 2.42 1.04 -5.01
CA ASP A 242 3.19 -0.15 -5.37
C ASP A 242 4.58 -0.15 -4.69
N ALA A 243 4.56 -0.28 -3.36
CA ALA A 243 5.76 -0.34 -2.53
C ALA A 243 5.66 -1.51 -1.55
N GLU A 244 5.76 -2.72 -2.12
CA GLU A 244 5.35 -4.03 -1.58
C GLU A 244 5.79 -4.36 -0.14
N LEU A 245 6.80 -3.69 0.41
CA LEU A 245 7.26 -3.94 1.78
C LEU A 245 7.55 -2.67 2.58
N THR A 246 7.35 -1.49 2.00
CA THR A 246 7.75 -0.23 2.65
C THR A 246 6.90 0.01 3.89
N LEU A 247 5.57 -0.10 3.81
CA LEU A 247 4.68 0.09 4.95
C LEU A 247 4.89 -1.01 6.02
N GLU A 248 5.05 -2.27 5.63
CA GLU A 248 5.30 -3.36 6.57
C GLU A 248 6.60 -3.16 7.35
N ARG A 249 7.69 -2.80 6.66
CA ARG A 249 9.00 -2.52 7.28
C ARG A 249 8.91 -1.30 8.18
N PHE A 250 8.30 -0.22 7.71
CA PHE A 250 8.12 0.99 8.50
C PHE A 250 7.27 0.72 9.76
N THR A 251 6.22 -0.09 9.63
CA THR A 251 5.41 -0.56 10.75
C THR A 251 6.25 -1.31 11.78
N LYS A 252 7.18 -2.16 11.35
CA LYS A 252 8.11 -2.87 12.26
C LYS A 252 9.02 -1.88 13.00
N TYR A 253 9.57 -0.88 12.31
CA TYR A 253 10.40 0.15 12.94
C TYR A 253 9.60 0.93 13.99
N TRP A 254 8.40 1.37 13.63
CA TRP A 254 7.55 2.15 14.53
C TRP A 254 7.06 1.35 15.74
N ARG A 255 6.56 0.14 15.55
CA ARG A 255 5.91 -0.65 16.62
C ARG A 255 6.88 -1.45 17.49
N PHE A 256 7.99 -1.91 16.93
CA PHE A 256 8.88 -2.87 17.60
C PHE A 256 10.36 -2.49 17.56
N GLY A 257 10.74 -1.47 16.78
CA GLY A 257 12.13 -1.07 16.56
C GLY A 257 12.68 -0.05 17.56
N LEU A 258 11.93 0.28 18.62
CA LEU A 258 12.22 1.37 19.56
C LEU A 258 12.65 0.87 20.94
#